data_AF-A0A832AG94-F1
#
_entry.id   AF-A0A832AG94-F1
#
_cell.length_a   1.000
_cell.length_b   1.000
_cell.length_c   1.000
_cell.angle_alpha   90.00
_cell.angle_beta   90.00
_cell.angle_gamma   90.00
#
_symmetry.space_group_name_H-M   'P 1'
#
loop_
_entity.id
_entity.type
_entity.pdbx_description
1 polymer ?
#
loop_
_entity_poly.entity_id
_entity_poly.type
_entity_poly.pdbx_seq_one_letter_code
_entity_poly.pdbx_strand_id
1 'polypeptide(L)'
;MALRIYPFSFQRGAGLESFLPYLFSSLYTDGAFAGFALVSADQSGLERFLPIDVAHIAVSERSGKLLYHDGERDISLDHDDFYYLGLSAEGGVGLGKSIMSAVPFVAYIEQQLVEDMHRTTHNAGYHRLHVKVKPPEKMAGESDKAYVDRINAYFDETVSMIKECAPEDNPVTWDNVEIEYIGPGNIRAVGNSWFLNHRAMVEEICAGTNLAPFMLGYSYGTTHNWAQFKYDLVMRQVHSVQRQTARFLEWLGNIELGLKGFNCRCRFRFDNSFTFLASEKQEINKSRADNLIRFFEAGLISKEQAEKEAEGLL
;
A
#
# COMPACT_ATOMS: atom_id res chain seq x y z
N MET A 1 38.24 -10.30 -12.96
CA MET A 1 37.33 -9.16 -13.19
C MET A 1 36.55 -8.97 -11.89
N ALA A 2 37.06 -8.12 -11.00
CA ALA A 2 36.56 -8.03 -9.62
C ALA A 2 35.29 -7.19 -9.60
N LEU A 3 34.15 -7.81 -9.33
CA LEU A 3 32.89 -7.15 -9.00
C LEU A 3 33.15 -6.38 -7.69
N ARG A 4 33.00 -5.05 -7.63
CA ARG A 4 33.51 -4.16 -6.54
C ARG A 4 32.42 -3.38 -5.79
N ILE A 5 31.21 -3.92 -5.67
CA ILE A 5 30.13 -3.32 -4.88
C ILE A 5 29.47 -4.46 -4.09
N TYR A 6 29.90 -4.65 -2.84
CA TYR A 6 29.36 -5.67 -1.93
C TYR A 6 28.63 -4.98 -0.79
N PRO A 7 27.35 -5.30 -0.54
CA PRO A 7 26.71 -4.92 0.72
C PRO A 7 27.30 -5.70 1.91
N PHE A 8 27.73 -6.95 1.69
CA PHE A 8 28.28 -7.83 2.73
C PHE A 8 29.48 -8.64 2.22
N SER A 9 30.56 -8.71 3.00
CA SER A 9 31.80 -9.42 2.65
C SER A 9 31.68 -10.95 2.63
N PHE A 10 30.66 -11.51 3.30
CA PHE A 10 30.48 -12.96 3.43
C PHE A 10 29.58 -13.58 2.34
N GLN A 11 28.82 -12.77 1.59
CA GLN A 11 27.94 -13.25 0.53
C GLN A 11 28.69 -13.32 -0.81
N ARG A 12 28.84 -14.53 -1.37
CA ARG A 12 29.57 -14.78 -2.63
C ARG A 12 28.77 -14.46 -3.90
N GLY A 13 27.46 -14.25 -3.79
CA GLY A 13 26.60 -13.78 -4.89
C GLY A 13 26.58 -12.26 -4.88
N ALA A 14 27.55 -11.62 -5.53
CA ALA A 14 27.80 -10.20 -5.30
C ALA A 14 28.16 -9.41 -6.55
N GLY A 15 27.65 -8.18 -6.59
CA GLY A 15 27.76 -7.22 -7.66
C GLY A 15 26.58 -6.25 -7.63
N LEU A 16 26.45 -5.43 -8.67
CA LEU A 16 25.32 -4.51 -8.82
C LEU A 16 23.96 -5.23 -8.74
N GLU A 17 23.90 -6.48 -9.21
CA GLU A 17 22.69 -7.30 -9.27
C GLU A 17 22.11 -7.69 -7.90
N SER A 18 22.95 -7.89 -6.88
CA SER A 18 22.45 -8.14 -5.51
C SER A 18 22.32 -6.87 -4.69
N PHE A 19 23.14 -5.85 -5.02
CA PHE A 19 23.10 -4.56 -4.37
C PHE A 19 21.83 -3.75 -4.68
N LEU A 20 21.37 -3.73 -5.94
CA LEU A 20 20.17 -2.98 -6.32
C LEU A 20 18.89 -3.49 -5.65
N PRO A 21 18.58 -4.81 -5.64
CA PRO A 21 17.44 -5.32 -4.89
C PRO A 21 17.50 -4.99 -3.41
N TYR A 22 18.68 -5.07 -2.79
CA TYR A 22 18.87 -4.70 -1.39
C TYR A 22 18.57 -3.21 -1.15
N LEU A 23 19.11 -2.32 -2.00
CA LEU A 23 18.84 -0.88 -1.94
C LEU A 23 17.35 -0.58 -2.09
N PHE A 24 16.68 -1.17 -3.09
CA PHE A 24 15.25 -0.95 -3.29
C PHE A 24 14.42 -1.51 -2.13
N SER A 25 14.79 -2.68 -1.60
CA SER A 25 14.11 -3.25 -0.42
C SER A 25 14.21 -2.32 0.78
N SER A 26 15.40 -1.80 1.10
CA SER A 26 15.57 -0.88 2.23
C SER A 26 14.84 0.45 2.02
N LEU A 27 14.86 1.01 0.80
CA LEU A 27 14.06 2.19 0.48
C LEU A 27 12.56 1.98 0.71
N TYR A 28 12.00 0.83 0.34
CA TYR A 28 10.56 0.58 0.48
C TYR A 28 10.16 0.16 1.90
N THR A 29 10.99 -0.64 2.58
CA THR A 29 10.74 -1.15 3.93
C THR A 29 11.03 -0.11 4.99
N ASP A 30 12.19 0.54 4.92
CA ASP A 30 12.67 1.45 5.96
C ASP A 30 12.43 2.92 5.59
N GLY A 31 12.14 3.21 4.31
CA GLY A 31 11.89 4.56 3.82
C GLY A 31 13.13 5.33 3.44
N ALA A 32 14.31 4.78 3.70
CA ALA A 32 15.58 5.40 3.35
C ALA A 32 16.65 4.35 3.10
N PHE A 33 17.70 4.75 2.41
CA PHE A 33 18.92 3.98 2.23
C PHE A 33 20.12 4.89 2.50
N ALA A 34 21.04 4.45 3.35
CA ALA A 34 22.19 5.25 3.74
C ALA A 34 23.43 4.39 3.92
N GLY A 35 24.61 5.00 3.77
CA GLY A 35 25.87 4.30 3.97
C GLY A 35 27.09 5.07 3.50
N PHE A 36 28.24 4.41 3.63
CA PHE A 36 29.55 4.97 3.34
C PHE A 36 30.20 4.33 2.12
N ALA A 37 30.73 5.16 1.22
CA ALA A 37 31.59 4.73 0.14
C ALA A 37 33.02 4.53 0.64
N LEU A 38 33.51 3.29 0.64
CA LEU A 38 34.86 2.96 1.06
C LEU A 38 35.78 2.86 -0.14
N VAL A 39 36.85 3.65 -0.12
CA VAL A 39 37.90 3.66 -1.13
C VAL A 39 38.99 2.65 -0.74
N SER A 40 39.55 1.97 -1.74
CA SER A 40 40.66 1.04 -1.54
C SER A 40 41.86 1.76 -0.92
N ALA A 41 42.62 1.08 -0.06
CA ALA A 41 43.81 1.67 0.60
C ALA A 41 44.88 2.19 -0.39
N ASP A 42 44.93 1.62 -1.60
CA ASP A 42 45.81 2.04 -2.70
C ASP A 42 45.24 3.20 -3.55
N GLN A 43 44.06 3.72 -3.20
CA GLN A 43 43.31 4.74 -3.94
C GLN A 43 43.03 4.37 -5.41
N SER A 44 43.13 3.09 -5.77
CA SER A 44 42.93 2.61 -7.14
C SER A 44 41.46 2.64 -7.60
N GLY A 45 40.54 2.85 -6.66
CA GLY A 45 39.10 2.88 -6.88
C GLY A 45 38.30 2.58 -5.62
N LEU A 46 36.98 2.59 -5.78
CA LEU A 46 36.02 2.19 -4.77
C LEU A 46 36.18 0.70 -4.45
N GLU A 47 36.28 0.38 -3.16
CA GLU A 47 36.34 -0.98 -2.66
C GLU A 47 34.94 -1.55 -2.44
N ARG A 48 34.08 -0.81 -1.73
CA ARG A 48 32.69 -1.20 -1.43
C ARG A 48 31.84 -0.03 -0.96
N PHE A 49 30.53 -0.23 -0.93
CA PHE A 49 29.58 0.65 -0.22
C PHE A 49 29.07 -0.08 1.02
N LEU A 50 29.28 0.48 2.20
CA LEU A 50 28.84 -0.08 3.47
C LEU A 50 27.49 0.53 3.85
N PRO A 51 26.36 -0.20 3.66
CA PRO A 51 25.07 0.26 4.13
C PRO A 51 25.04 0.30 5.66
N ILE A 52 24.35 1.29 6.21
CA ILE A 52 24.07 1.40 7.65
C ILE A 52 22.57 1.31 7.88
N ASP A 53 22.18 0.88 9.07
CA ASP A 53 20.78 0.82 9.45
C ASP A 53 20.23 2.24 9.65
N VAL A 54 19.22 2.59 8.85
CA VAL A 54 18.58 3.91 8.87
C VAL A 54 17.74 4.14 10.13
N ALA A 55 17.36 3.08 10.87
CA ALA A 55 16.65 3.21 12.14
C ALA A 55 17.47 3.94 13.21
N HIS A 56 18.80 3.93 13.09
CA HIS A 56 19.72 4.60 13.99
C HIS A 56 20.09 6.01 13.51
N ILE A 57 19.52 6.49 12.40
CA ILE A 57 19.79 7.82 11.86
C ILE A 57 18.78 8.82 12.41
N ALA A 58 19.29 9.90 13.01
CA ALA A 58 18.50 11.02 13.50
C ALA A 58 19.03 12.34 12.94
N VAL A 59 18.17 13.37 12.90
CA VAL A 59 18.57 14.73 12.57
C VAL A 59 18.79 15.49 13.87
N SER A 60 19.95 16.14 14.00
CA SER A 60 20.22 17.02 15.14
C SER A 60 19.32 18.25 15.08
N GLU A 61 18.45 18.44 16.07
CA GLU A 61 17.61 19.64 16.17
C GLU A 61 18.40 20.96 16.22
N ARG A 62 19.67 20.91 16.67
CA ARG A 62 20.51 22.11 16.83
C ARG A 62 21.26 22.50 15.57
N SER A 63 21.69 21.53 14.76
CA SER A 63 22.57 21.77 13.60
C SER A 63 21.94 21.38 12.26
N GLY A 64 20.81 20.67 12.26
CA GLY A 64 20.20 20.12 11.05
C GLY A 64 21.03 19.02 10.39
N LYS A 65 22.11 18.56 11.03
CA LYS A 65 23.00 17.51 10.51
C LYS A 65 22.50 16.12 10.85
N LEU A 66 22.80 15.16 9.98
CA LEU A 66 22.54 13.74 10.24
C LEU A 66 23.52 13.19 11.28
N LEU A 67 22.97 12.44 12.22
CA LEU A 67 23.67 11.75 13.30
C LEU A 67 23.31 10.27 13.25
N TYR A 68 24.29 9.41 13.53
CA TYR A 68 24.09 7.98 13.77
C TYR A 68 24.15 7.71 15.27
N HIS A 69 23.13 7.06 15.79
CA HIS A 69 23.00 6.72 17.21
C HIS A 69 23.38 5.26 17.44
N ASP A 70 24.56 5.02 17.99
CA ASP A 70 25.07 3.66 18.30
C ASP A 70 24.65 3.18 19.72
N GLY A 71 23.55 3.71 20.25
CA GLY A 71 23.03 3.43 21.60
C GLY A 71 23.73 4.18 22.74
N GLU A 72 25.05 4.40 22.66
CA GLU A 72 25.81 5.15 23.69
C GLU A 72 26.33 6.51 23.20
N ARG A 73 26.47 6.70 21.89
CA ARG A 73 27.10 7.89 21.30
C ARG A 73 26.41 8.30 20.00
N ASP A 74 26.37 9.61 19.80
CA ASP A 74 25.97 10.22 18.53
C ASP A 74 27.21 10.48 17.69
N ILE A 75 27.26 9.87 16.51
CA ILE A 75 28.34 10.05 15.53
C ILE A 75 27.82 10.94 14.40
N SER A 76 28.54 12.00 14.06
CA SER A 76 28.12 12.85 12.95
C SER A 76 28.34 12.15 11.61
N LEU A 77 27.30 12.16 10.76
CA LEU A 77 27.31 11.60 9.41
C LEU A 77 27.65 12.64 8.32
N ASP A 78 28.11 13.84 8.73
CA ASP A 78 28.48 14.92 7.81
C ASP A 78 29.88 14.70 7.25
N HIS A 79 29.98 13.73 6.33
CA HIS A 79 31.24 13.31 5.71
C HIS A 79 31.05 13.13 4.19
N ASP A 80 32.08 13.45 3.40
CA ASP A 80 31.99 13.48 1.93
C ASP A 80 31.78 12.10 1.28
N ASP A 81 32.08 11.03 2.02
CA ASP A 81 31.92 9.63 1.62
C ASP A 81 30.56 9.05 2.06
N PHE A 82 29.75 9.81 2.79
CA PHE A 82 28.43 9.40 3.23
C PHE A 82 27.37 9.78 2.20
N TYR A 83 26.43 8.86 1.95
CA TYR A 83 25.28 9.13 1.09
C TYR A 83 23.98 8.78 1.81
N TYR A 84 23.01 9.69 1.73
CA TYR A 84 21.66 9.51 2.22
C TYR A 84 20.64 9.61 1.09
N LEU A 85 19.77 8.62 0.99
CA LEU A 85 18.68 8.55 0.03
C LEU A 85 17.35 8.33 0.77
N GLY A 86 16.55 9.38 0.92
CA GLY A 86 15.23 9.29 1.54
C GLY A 86 14.11 9.15 0.51
N LEU A 87 13.23 8.17 0.70
CA LEU A 87 11.99 8.03 -0.07
C LEU A 87 10.95 9.02 0.45
N SER A 88 10.39 9.85 -0.43
CA SER A 88 9.33 10.82 -0.07
C SER A 88 9.68 11.67 1.17
N ALA A 89 10.86 12.30 1.15
CA ALA A 89 11.39 13.06 2.29
C ALA A 89 10.40 14.09 2.83
N GLU A 90 10.20 14.10 4.15
CA GLU A 90 9.26 15.00 4.82
C GLU A 90 9.75 16.45 4.83
N GLY A 91 8.84 17.38 4.56
CA GLY A 91 9.11 18.82 4.62
C GLY A 91 9.45 19.25 6.04
N GLY A 92 10.72 19.55 6.29
CA GLY A 92 11.23 20.05 7.57
C GLY A 92 12.45 19.28 8.06
N VAL A 93 12.34 17.94 8.12
CA VAL A 93 13.40 17.06 8.65
C VAL A 93 14.24 16.45 7.51
N GLY A 94 13.67 16.31 6.31
CA GLY A 94 14.37 15.74 5.15
C GLY A 94 14.61 14.23 5.22
N LEU A 95 14.08 13.55 6.25
CA LEU A 95 14.14 12.11 6.38
C LEU A 95 13.08 11.44 5.50
N GLY A 96 13.46 10.31 4.90
CA GLY A 96 12.58 9.46 4.12
C GLY A 96 11.55 8.73 4.99
N LYS A 97 10.41 8.40 4.38
CA LYS A 97 9.30 7.71 5.03
C LYS A 97 9.04 6.37 4.38
N SER A 98 8.94 5.34 5.20
CA SER A 98 8.58 3.99 4.75
C SER A 98 7.15 3.97 4.17
N ILE A 99 6.98 3.29 3.03
CA ILE A 99 5.64 3.01 2.50
C ILE A 99 4.86 2.09 3.47
N MET A 100 5.58 1.22 4.19
CA MET A 100 5.00 0.30 5.16
C MET A 100 4.52 0.98 6.44
N SER A 101 4.88 2.25 6.67
CA SER A 101 4.44 3.00 7.87
C SER A 101 2.93 3.09 8.02
N ALA A 102 2.17 2.98 6.94
CA ALA A 102 0.71 2.97 7.00
C ALA A 102 0.12 1.58 7.26
N VAL A 103 0.83 0.50 6.93
CA VAL A 103 0.31 -0.88 7.02
C VAL A 103 -0.24 -1.23 8.41
N PRO A 104 0.40 -0.85 9.54
CA PRO A 104 -0.18 -1.12 10.86
C PRO A 104 -1.56 -0.50 11.06
N PHE A 105 -1.77 0.74 10.61
CA PHE A 105 -3.07 1.41 10.69
C PHE A 105 -4.11 0.69 9.83
N VAL A 106 -3.75 0.33 8.60
CA VAL A 106 -4.61 -0.41 7.66
C VAL A 106 -5.03 -1.75 8.22
N ALA A 107 -4.05 -2.54 8.69
CA ALA A 107 -4.28 -3.87 9.23
C ALA A 107 -5.18 -3.81 10.47
N TYR A 108 -5.02 -2.79 11.31
CA TYR A 108 -5.88 -2.59 12.47
C TYR A 108 -7.34 -2.36 12.08
N ILE A 109 -7.61 -1.44 11.14
CA ILE A 109 -8.99 -1.14 10.73
C ILE A 109 -9.61 -2.36 10.00
N GLU A 110 -8.85 -3.04 9.14
CA GLU A 110 -9.27 -4.29 8.49
C GLU A 110 -9.67 -5.36 9.51
N GLN A 111 -8.83 -5.59 10.54
CA GLN A 111 -9.14 -6.55 11.61
C GLN A 111 -10.42 -6.18 12.36
N GLN A 112 -10.61 -4.90 12.67
CA GLN A 112 -11.84 -4.43 13.32
C GLN A 112 -13.07 -4.65 12.45
N LEU A 113 -12.99 -4.29 11.16
CA LEU A 113 -14.10 -4.45 10.23
C LEU A 113 -14.49 -5.94 10.08
N VAL A 114 -13.52 -6.82 9.94
CA VAL A 114 -13.74 -8.27 9.83
C VAL A 114 -14.38 -8.82 11.10
N GLU A 115 -13.93 -8.39 12.28
CA GLU A 115 -14.51 -8.79 13.57
C GLU A 115 -15.96 -8.30 13.73
N ASP A 116 -16.23 -7.05 13.37
CA ASP A 116 -17.57 -6.46 13.44
C ASP A 116 -18.52 -7.14 12.43
N MET A 117 -18.02 -7.44 11.23
CA MET A 117 -18.73 -8.24 10.23
C MET A 117 -19.02 -9.63 10.76
N HIS A 118 -18.07 -10.29 11.42
CA HIS A 118 -18.26 -11.60 12.01
C HIS A 118 -19.38 -11.57 13.06
N ARG A 119 -19.32 -10.63 14.01
CA ARG A 119 -20.34 -10.45 15.06
C ARG A 119 -21.71 -10.12 14.50
N THR A 120 -21.77 -9.23 13.52
CA THR A 120 -23.03 -8.79 12.91
C THR A 120 -23.65 -9.89 12.07
N THR A 121 -22.85 -10.64 11.30
CA THR A 121 -23.31 -11.77 10.50
C THR A 121 -23.77 -12.92 11.40
N HIS A 122 -23.02 -13.19 12.48
CA HIS A 122 -23.44 -14.13 13.51
C HIS A 122 -24.82 -13.73 14.06
N ASN A 123 -25.00 -12.48 14.50
CA ASN A 123 -26.31 -12.00 14.98
C ASN A 123 -27.41 -12.00 13.91
N ALA A 124 -27.09 -11.67 12.66
CA ALA A 124 -28.06 -11.63 11.56
C ALA A 124 -28.58 -13.01 11.18
N GLY A 125 -27.77 -14.06 11.34
CA GLY A 125 -28.18 -15.46 11.19
C GLY A 125 -29.17 -15.93 12.26
N TYR A 126 -29.22 -15.25 13.42
CA TYR A 126 -30.11 -15.53 14.54
C TYR A 126 -31.01 -14.35 14.89
N HIS A 127 -31.68 -13.76 13.93
CA HIS A 127 -33.11 -13.97 13.82
C HIS A 127 -33.78 -14.43 15.17
N ARG A 128 -34.26 -13.50 16.02
CA ARG A 128 -34.74 -13.76 17.40
C ARG A 128 -36.26 -13.75 17.50
N LEU A 129 -36.81 -14.59 18.38
CA LEU A 129 -38.22 -14.55 18.75
C LEU A 129 -38.47 -13.42 19.75
N HIS A 130 -39.43 -12.56 19.46
CA HIS A 130 -39.95 -11.57 20.39
C HIS A 130 -41.37 -11.96 20.78
N VAL A 131 -41.55 -12.30 22.05
CA VAL A 131 -42.83 -12.76 22.57
C VAL A 131 -43.45 -11.62 23.36
N LYS A 132 -44.65 -11.18 22.96
CA LYS A 132 -45.45 -10.21 23.67
C LYS A 132 -46.62 -10.94 24.34
N VAL A 133 -46.71 -10.84 25.64
CA VAL A 133 -47.80 -11.46 26.42
C VAL A 133 -48.70 -10.35 26.95
N LYS A 134 -49.99 -10.36 26.57
CA LYS A 134 -51.00 -9.48 27.16
C LYS A 134 -51.43 -10.07 28.51
N PRO A 135 -51.32 -9.31 29.62
CA PRO A 135 -51.66 -9.82 30.93
C PRO A 135 -53.17 -10.13 31.00
N PRO A 136 -53.57 -11.23 31.67
CA PRO A 136 -54.98 -11.55 31.87
C PRO A 136 -55.67 -10.49 32.73
N GLU A 137 -56.98 -10.32 32.55
CA GLU A 137 -57.77 -9.38 33.35
C GLU A 137 -57.78 -9.77 34.83
N LYS A 138 -57.93 -8.76 35.68
CA LYS A 138 -58.00 -8.92 37.13
C LYS A 138 -59.34 -9.55 37.52
N MET A 139 -59.29 -10.58 38.37
CA MET A 139 -60.51 -11.24 38.83
C MET A 139 -61.25 -10.39 39.88
N ALA A 140 -62.58 -10.47 39.90
CA ALA A 140 -63.39 -9.77 40.89
C ALA A 140 -63.11 -10.31 42.31
N GLY A 141 -62.61 -9.44 43.20
CA GLY A 141 -62.22 -9.81 44.58
C GLY A 141 -60.73 -10.16 44.77
N GLU A 142 -59.93 -10.11 43.71
CA GLU A 142 -58.48 -10.35 43.78
C GLU A 142 -57.74 -9.15 44.41
N SER A 143 -56.83 -9.40 45.36
CA SER A 143 -55.95 -8.36 45.89
C SER A 143 -54.91 -7.95 44.85
N ASP A 144 -54.43 -6.70 44.88
CA ASP A 144 -53.43 -6.21 43.92
C ASP A 144 -52.14 -7.05 43.94
N LYS A 145 -51.75 -7.54 45.13
CA LYS A 145 -50.57 -8.39 45.29
C LYS A 145 -50.77 -9.76 44.64
N ALA A 146 -51.92 -10.40 44.88
CA ALA A 146 -52.25 -11.70 44.27
C ALA A 146 -52.33 -11.61 42.73
N TYR A 147 -52.83 -10.48 42.20
CA TYR A 147 -52.87 -10.23 40.77
C TYR A 147 -51.47 -10.15 40.14
N VAL A 148 -50.55 -9.42 40.77
CA VAL A 148 -49.16 -9.29 40.30
C VAL A 148 -48.43 -10.63 40.34
N ASP A 149 -48.58 -11.38 41.44
CA ASP A 149 -47.94 -12.69 41.60
C ASP A 149 -48.45 -13.69 40.53
N ARG A 150 -49.75 -13.67 40.22
CA ARG A 150 -50.35 -14.50 39.16
C ARG A 150 -49.84 -14.13 37.77
N ILE A 151 -49.73 -12.84 37.45
CA ILE A 151 -49.20 -12.38 36.16
C ILE A 151 -47.75 -12.80 35.98
N ASN A 152 -46.91 -12.61 37.00
CA ASN A 152 -45.50 -12.98 36.93
C ASN A 152 -45.33 -14.50 36.75
N ALA A 153 -46.08 -15.30 37.52
CA ALA A 153 -46.06 -16.76 37.36
C ALA A 153 -46.50 -17.19 35.95
N TYR A 154 -47.56 -16.58 35.42
CA TYR A 154 -48.03 -16.84 34.06
C TYR A 154 -47.02 -16.41 32.99
N PHE A 155 -46.35 -15.27 33.17
CA PHE A 155 -45.30 -14.80 32.28
C PHE A 155 -44.09 -15.76 32.29
N ASP A 156 -43.63 -16.17 33.48
CA ASP A 156 -42.49 -17.08 33.63
C ASP A 156 -42.78 -18.47 33.06
N GLU A 157 -44.02 -18.98 33.23
CA GLU A 157 -44.47 -20.23 32.62
C GLU A 157 -44.47 -20.13 31.09
N THR A 158 -45.01 -19.04 30.54
CA THR A 158 -45.03 -18.79 29.10
C THR A 158 -43.61 -18.67 28.52
N VAL A 159 -42.70 -17.98 29.21
CA VAL A 159 -41.29 -17.86 28.82
C VAL A 159 -40.58 -19.21 28.89
N SER A 160 -40.86 -20.03 29.90
CA SER A 160 -40.24 -21.35 30.06
C SER A 160 -40.67 -22.31 28.96
N MET A 161 -41.97 -22.35 28.65
CA MET A 161 -42.52 -23.14 27.54
C MET A 161 -41.83 -22.81 26.21
N ILE A 162 -41.63 -21.51 25.90
CA ILE A 162 -41.01 -21.09 24.64
C ILE A 162 -39.51 -21.41 24.61
N LYS A 163 -38.83 -21.39 25.75
CA LYS A 163 -37.41 -21.80 25.85
C LYS A 163 -37.22 -23.31 25.67
N GLU A 164 -38.22 -24.11 26.02
CA GLU A 164 -38.19 -25.57 25.91
C GLU A 164 -38.59 -26.09 24.52
N CYS A 165 -39.25 -25.27 23.68
CA CYS A 165 -39.56 -25.62 22.29
C CYS A 165 -38.28 -25.89 21.48
N ALA A 166 -38.23 -27.05 20.82
CA ALA A 166 -37.18 -27.35 19.85
C ALA A 166 -37.38 -26.54 18.56
N PRO A 167 -36.35 -26.37 17.71
CA PRO A 167 -36.46 -25.66 16.44
C PRO A 167 -37.50 -26.25 15.46
N GLU A 168 -37.82 -27.53 15.60
CA GLU A 168 -38.87 -28.23 14.83
C GLU A 168 -40.28 -28.10 15.42
N ASP A 169 -40.42 -27.60 16.65
CA ASP A 169 -41.72 -27.49 17.32
C ASP A 169 -42.44 -26.20 16.91
N ASN A 170 -43.76 -26.31 16.73
CA ASN A 170 -44.60 -25.14 16.53
C ASN A 170 -45.12 -24.66 17.89
N PRO A 171 -44.85 -23.40 18.29
CA PRO A 171 -45.40 -22.87 19.54
C PRO A 171 -46.91 -22.72 19.41
N VAL A 172 -47.66 -23.44 20.24
CA VAL A 172 -49.11 -23.28 20.37
C VAL A 172 -49.37 -22.38 21.56
N THR A 173 -49.96 -21.21 21.29
CA THR A 173 -50.20 -20.18 22.31
C THR A 173 -51.65 -19.71 22.28
N TRP A 174 -52.07 -19.10 23.38
CA TRP A 174 -53.38 -18.45 23.50
C TRP A 174 -53.40 -17.12 22.73
N ASP A 175 -54.60 -16.58 22.46
CA ASP A 175 -54.81 -15.35 21.69
C ASP A 175 -54.16 -14.09 22.30
N ASN A 176 -53.79 -14.16 23.56
CA ASN A 176 -53.13 -13.10 24.30
C ASN A 176 -51.59 -13.11 24.14
N VAL A 177 -51.02 -14.09 23.44
CA VAL A 177 -49.58 -14.17 23.14
C VAL A 177 -49.33 -13.88 21.66
N GLU A 178 -48.53 -12.86 21.39
CA GLU A 178 -48.11 -12.47 20.05
C GLU A 178 -46.62 -12.79 19.89
N ILE A 179 -46.29 -13.65 18.92
CA ILE A 179 -44.91 -14.03 18.61
C ILE A 179 -44.49 -13.29 17.35
N GLU A 180 -43.62 -12.31 17.51
CA GLU A 180 -43.00 -11.57 16.42
C GLU A 180 -41.60 -12.06 16.15
N TYR A 181 -41.21 -11.90 14.89
CA TYR A 181 -39.85 -12.13 14.46
C TYR A 181 -39.05 -10.83 14.53
N ILE A 182 -38.09 -10.72 15.45
CA ILE A 182 -37.13 -9.63 15.44
C ILE A 182 -35.82 -10.13 14.84
N GLY A 183 -35.59 -9.74 13.60
CA GLY A 183 -34.33 -9.92 12.92
C GLY A 183 -34.03 -8.75 12.01
N PRO A 184 -32.81 -8.66 11.47
CA PRO A 184 -32.50 -7.62 10.50
C PRO A 184 -33.36 -7.81 9.25
N GLY A 185 -34.36 -6.93 9.05
CA GLY A 185 -35.30 -7.01 7.93
C GLY A 185 -34.69 -6.81 6.54
N ASN A 186 -33.36 -6.60 6.45
CA ASN A 186 -32.69 -6.30 5.19
C ASN A 186 -31.27 -6.89 5.11
N ILE A 187 -31.13 -8.20 5.34
CA ILE A 187 -29.86 -8.96 5.28
C ILE A 187 -29.08 -8.69 3.97
N ARG A 188 -29.79 -8.51 2.83
CA ARG A 188 -29.18 -8.20 1.53
C ARG A 188 -28.58 -6.78 1.44
N ALA A 189 -29.15 -5.79 2.13
CA ALA A 189 -28.61 -4.44 2.15
C ALA A 189 -27.34 -4.34 3.03
N VAL A 190 -27.30 -5.09 4.13
CA VAL A 190 -26.15 -5.14 5.05
C VAL A 190 -24.92 -5.71 4.34
N GLY A 191 -25.05 -6.83 3.61
CA GLY A 191 -23.93 -7.43 2.86
C GLY A 191 -23.31 -6.51 1.79
N ASN A 192 -24.16 -5.78 1.04
CA ASN A 192 -23.67 -4.81 0.05
C ASN A 192 -23.03 -3.57 0.69
N SER A 193 -23.55 -3.10 1.83
CA SER A 193 -22.96 -1.97 2.54
C SER A 193 -21.55 -2.29 3.04
N TRP A 194 -21.30 -3.51 3.54
CA TRP A 194 -19.97 -3.91 3.99
C TRP A 194 -18.95 -3.93 2.87
N PHE A 195 -19.29 -4.52 1.72
CA PHE A 195 -18.39 -4.55 0.57
C PHE A 195 -18.02 -3.14 0.09
N LEU A 196 -19.00 -2.23 0.04
CA LEU A 196 -18.76 -0.84 -0.37
C LEU A 196 -17.90 -0.07 0.64
N ASN A 197 -18.16 -0.23 1.95
CA ASN A 197 -17.38 0.41 3.01
C ASN A 197 -15.95 -0.13 3.05
N HIS A 198 -15.79 -1.46 2.94
CA HIS A 198 -14.48 -2.12 2.84
C HIS A 198 -13.68 -1.59 1.65
N ARG A 199 -14.31 -1.53 0.46
CA ARG A 199 -13.67 -0.97 -0.73
C ARG A 199 -13.25 0.48 -0.54
N ALA A 200 -14.15 1.35 -0.06
CA ALA A 200 -13.86 2.77 0.13
C ALA A 200 -12.69 2.98 1.10
N MET A 201 -12.66 2.21 2.18
CA MET A 201 -11.58 2.22 3.16
C MET A 201 -10.24 1.80 2.55
N VAL A 202 -10.20 0.69 1.80
CA VAL A 202 -8.98 0.26 1.08
C VAL A 202 -8.52 1.35 0.10
N GLU A 203 -9.45 1.99 -0.62
CA GLU A 203 -9.14 3.09 -1.55
C GLU A 203 -8.55 4.32 -0.83
N GLU A 204 -9.10 4.73 0.31
CA GLU A 204 -8.58 5.85 1.13
C GLU A 204 -7.17 5.55 1.68
N ILE A 205 -6.96 4.32 2.13
CA ILE A 205 -5.69 3.81 2.60
C ILE A 205 -4.62 3.86 1.49
N CYS A 206 -4.99 3.37 0.32
CA CYS A 206 -4.13 3.41 -0.86
C CYS A 206 -3.80 4.86 -1.25
N ALA A 207 -4.80 5.75 -1.24
CA ALA A 207 -4.58 7.17 -1.50
C ALA A 207 -3.60 7.81 -0.50
N GLY A 208 -3.73 7.51 0.80
CA GLY A 208 -2.83 8.03 1.84
C GLY A 208 -1.39 7.49 1.75
N THR A 209 -1.18 6.36 1.09
CA THR A 209 0.13 5.70 0.93
C THR A 209 0.77 5.92 -0.44
N ASN A 210 0.11 6.66 -1.32
CA ASN A 210 0.47 6.76 -2.74
C ASN A 210 0.56 5.37 -3.42
N LEU A 211 -0.18 4.39 -2.91
CA LEU A 211 -0.35 3.08 -3.53
C LEU A 211 -1.66 3.04 -4.30
N ALA A 212 -1.76 2.11 -5.24
CA ALA A 212 -3.01 1.83 -5.90
C ALA A 212 -3.60 0.51 -5.36
N PRO A 213 -4.93 0.37 -5.16
CA PRO A 213 -5.54 -0.83 -4.57
C PRO A 213 -5.17 -2.14 -5.26
N PHE A 214 -4.95 -2.10 -6.58
CA PHE A 214 -4.55 -3.30 -7.35
C PHE A 214 -3.17 -3.82 -6.98
N MET A 215 -2.28 -2.98 -6.44
CA MET A 215 -0.99 -3.42 -5.93
C MET A 215 -1.12 -4.31 -4.69
N LEU A 216 -2.23 -4.18 -3.96
CA LEU A 216 -2.59 -5.03 -2.82
C LEU A 216 -3.46 -6.23 -3.22
N GLY A 217 -3.63 -6.46 -4.53
CA GLY A 217 -4.46 -7.55 -5.05
C GLY A 217 -5.94 -7.21 -5.23
N TYR A 218 -6.36 -5.97 -4.95
CA TYR A 218 -7.76 -5.55 -5.11
C TYR A 218 -8.04 -5.00 -6.52
N SER A 219 -8.90 -5.67 -7.27
CA SER A 219 -9.36 -5.18 -8.58
C SER A 219 -10.89 -5.04 -8.59
N TYR A 220 -11.36 -3.78 -8.57
CA TYR A 220 -12.79 -3.46 -8.51
C TYR A 220 -13.44 -3.12 -9.85
N GLY A 221 -12.72 -3.29 -10.97
CA GLY A 221 -13.24 -2.96 -12.30
C GLY A 221 -12.56 -3.73 -13.42
N THR A 222 -13.34 -4.09 -14.44
CA THR A 222 -12.91 -4.88 -15.61
C THR A 222 -12.55 -4.00 -16.83
N THR A 223 -12.62 -2.68 -16.71
CA THR A 223 -12.49 -1.76 -17.85
C THR A 223 -11.03 -1.60 -18.27
N HIS A 224 -10.72 -1.92 -19.52
CA HIS A 224 -9.38 -1.85 -20.12
C HIS A 224 -8.70 -0.47 -19.94
N ASN A 225 -9.46 0.62 -20.09
CA ASN A 225 -8.96 1.99 -19.94
C ASN A 225 -8.45 2.27 -18.51
N TRP A 226 -9.04 1.61 -17.51
CA TRP A 226 -8.64 1.77 -16.11
C TRP A 226 -7.29 1.10 -15.84
N ALA A 227 -6.94 0.03 -16.56
CA ALA A 227 -5.65 -0.64 -16.45
C ALA A 227 -4.51 0.21 -17.02
N GLN A 228 -4.74 0.92 -18.13
CA GLN A 228 -3.75 1.81 -18.73
C GLN A 228 -3.43 3.01 -17.83
N PHE A 229 -4.46 3.66 -17.28
CA PHE A 229 -4.25 4.75 -16.33
C PHE A 229 -3.49 4.29 -15.07
N LYS A 230 -3.84 3.11 -14.53
CA LYS A 230 -3.14 2.49 -13.41
C LYS A 230 -1.67 2.21 -13.71
N TYR A 231 -1.39 1.71 -14.91
CA TYR A 231 -0.03 1.45 -15.38
C TYR A 231 0.78 2.75 -15.44
N ASP A 232 0.24 3.81 -16.06
CA ASP A 232 0.92 5.09 -16.17
C ASP A 232 1.22 5.72 -14.80
N LEU A 233 0.27 5.63 -13.87
CA LEU A 233 0.46 6.14 -12.51
C LEU A 233 1.60 5.42 -11.79
N VAL A 234 1.62 4.08 -11.84
CA VAL A 234 2.68 3.27 -11.24
C VAL A 234 4.03 3.54 -11.91
N MET A 235 4.07 3.62 -13.25
CA MET A 235 5.30 3.88 -13.97
C MET A 235 5.89 5.25 -13.64
N ARG A 236 5.06 6.28 -13.40
CA ARG A 236 5.56 7.59 -12.92
C ARG A 236 6.25 7.47 -11.57
N GLN A 237 5.68 6.68 -10.65
CA GLN A 237 6.28 6.44 -9.34
C GLN A 237 7.60 5.67 -9.47
N VAL A 238 7.62 4.63 -10.31
CA VAL A 238 8.83 3.84 -10.62
C VAL A 238 9.93 4.75 -11.19
N HIS A 239 9.61 5.62 -12.16
CA HIS A 239 10.56 6.56 -12.74
C HIS A 239 11.10 7.57 -11.71
N SER A 240 10.28 8.01 -10.76
CA SER A 240 10.71 8.91 -9.69
C SER A 240 11.77 8.25 -8.81
N VAL A 241 11.51 7.03 -8.32
CA VAL A 241 12.44 6.27 -7.49
C VAL A 241 13.70 5.90 -8.28
N GLN A 242 13.56 5.40 -9.51
CA GLN A 242 14.69 5.09 -10.38
C GLN A 242 15.58 6.30 -10.65
N ARG A 243 15.02 7.52 -10.79
CA ARG A 243 15.81 8.74 -10.98
C ARG A 243 16.65 9.06 -9.73
N GLN A 244 16.11 8.82 -8.54
CA GLN A 244 16.86 9.00 -7.29
C GLN A 244 17.99 7.96 -7.18
N THR A 245 17.71 6.69 -7.45
CA THR A 245 18.72 5.62 -7.48
C THR A 245 19.78 5.88 -8.55
N ALA A 246 19.40 6.37 -9.74
CA ALA A 246 20.34 6.71 -10.80
C ALA A 246 21.35 7.76 -10.34
N ARG A 247 20.90 8.82 -9.63
CA ARG A 247 21.81 9.85 -9.07
C ARG A 247 22.81 9.27 -8.08
N PHE A 248 22.37 8.32 -7.26
CA PHE A 248 23.25 7.62 -6.33
C PHE A 248 24.32 6.77 -7.06
N LEU A 249 23.90 6.01 -8.07
CA LEU A 249 24.83 5.22 -8.89
C LEU A 249 25.80 6.10 -9.70
N GLU A 250 25.32 7.24 -10.19
CA GLU A 250 26.15 8.26 -10.85
C GLU A 250 27.17 8.85 -9.87
N TRP A 251 26.79 9.13 -8.62
CA TRP A 251 27.70 9.58 -7.58
C TRP A 251 28.82 8.56 -7.33
N LEU A 252 28.48 7.29 -7.11
CA LEU A 252 29.47 6.21 -6.98
C LEU A 252 30.37 6.08 -8.22
N GLY A 253 29.76 6.09 -9.40
CA GLY A 253 30.49 5.95 -10.67
C GLY A 253 31.44 7.11 -10.95
N ASN A 254 31.06 8.34 -10.57
CA ASN A 254 31.90 9.52 -10.73
C ASN A 254 33.10 9.51 -9.77
N ILE A 255 32.94 8.99 -8.54
CA ILE A 255 34.07 8.78 -7.62
C ILE A 255 35.05 7.78 -8.23
N GLU A 256 34.57 6.64 -8.74
CA GLU A 256 35.42 5.62 -9.38
C GLU A 256 36.17 6.17 -10.60
N LEU A 257 35.50 6.94 -11.46
CA LEU A 257 36.12 7.57 -12.63
C LEU A 257 37.17 8.61 -12.22
N GLY A 258 36.88 9.41 -11.20
CA GLY A 258 37.79 10.41 -10.65
C GLY A 258 39.06 9.78 -10.06
N LEU A 259 38.92 8.72 -9.28
CA LEU A 259 40.05 7.98 -8.69
C LEU A 259 40.96 7.35 -9.76
N LYS A 260 40.38 6.93 -10.90
CA LYS A 260 41.14 6.41 -12.04
C LYS A 260 41.72 7.50 -12.95
N GLY A 261 41.47 8.78 -12.66
CA GLY A 261 41.98 9.91 -13.42
C GLY A 261 41.25 10.19 -14.74
N PHE A 262 40.05 9.64 -14.95
CA PHE A 262 39.26 9.95 -16.13
C PHE A 262 38.49 11.25 -15.95
N ASN A 263 38.65 12.19 -16.89
CA ASN A 263 37.89 13.44 -16.92
C ASN A 263 36.56 13.26 -17.69
N CYS A 264 35.70 12.37 -17.20
CA CYS A 264 34.37 12.14 -17.75
C CYS A 264 33.35 11.95 -16.62
N ARG A 265 32.05 12.07 -16.95
CA ARG A 265 30.96 11.85 -15.99
C ARG A 265 30.16 10.63 -16.37
N CYS A 266 29.87 9.79 -15.38
CA CYS A 266 28.96 8.67 -15.50
C CYS A 266 27.51 9.17 -15.53
N ARG A 267 26.69 8.56 -16.39
CA ARG A 267 25.25 8.76 -16.42
C ARG A 267 24.55 7.40 -16.38
N PHE A 268 23.71 7.17 -15.39
CA PHE A 268 22.98 5.92 -15.22
C PHE A 268 21.57 6.07 -15.79
N ARG A 269 21.12 5.10 -16.59
CA ARG A 269 19.77 5.07 -17.15
C ARG A 269 19.15 3.70 -16.94
N PHE A 270 17.96 3.68 -16.36
CA PHE A 270 17.14 2.48 -16.29
C PHE A 270 16.43 2.28 -17.62
N ASP A 271 16.60 1.10 -18.20
CA ASP A 271 15.78 0.69 -19.33
C ASP A 271 14.40 0.26 -18.82
N ASN A 272 13.36 0.96 -19.27
CA ASN A 272 11.97 0.67 -18.97
C ASN A 272 11.19 0.32 -20.25
N SER A 273 11.89 -0.25 -21.24
CA SER A 273 11.33 -0.70 -22.52
C SER A 273 10.29 -1.83 -22.37
N PHE A 274 10.26 -2.52 -21.23
CA PHE A 274 9.22 -3.49 -20.89
C PHE A 274 7.91 -2.79 -20.54
N THR A 275 7.10 -2.49 -21.55
CA THR A 275 5.81 -1.83 -21.38
C THR A 275 4.70 -2.54 -22.16
N PHE A 276 3.56 -2.74 -21.49
CA PHE A 276 2.23 -3.03 -22.06
C PHE A 276 1.84 -2.10 -23.24
N LEU A 277 2.53 -0.95 -23.35
CA LEU A 277 2.39 0.09 -24.38
C LEU A 277 3.47 0.03 -25.48
N ALA A 278 4.25 -1.04 -25.59
CA ALA A 278 5.23 -1.17 -26.68
C ALA A 278 4.55 -1.10 -28.06
N SER A 279 3.33 -1.65 -28.16
CA SER A 279 2.47 -1.51 -29.33
C SER A 279 2.04 -0.07 -29.56
N GLU A 280 1.61 0.66 -28.52
CA GLU A 280 1.23 2.07 -28.61
C GLU A 280 2.40 2.99 -28.99
N LYS A 281 3.59 2.76 -28.43
CA LYS A 281 4.81 3.49 -28.83
C LYS A 281 5.19 3.18 -30.28
N GLN A 282 5.05 1.92 -30.70
CA GLN A 282 5.24 1.54 -32.10
C GLN A 282 4.19 2.20 -33.01
N GLU A 283 2.93 2.28 -32.58
CA GLU A 283 1.87 2.98 -33.31
C GLU A 283 2.09 4.49 -33.36
N ILE A 284 2.56 5.12 -32.28
CA ILE A 284 2.92 6.54 -32.25
C ILE A 284 4.11 6.79 -33.16
N ASN A 285 5.14 5.94 -33.12
CA ASN A 285 6.32 6.07 -33.99
C ASN A 285 5.93 5.84 -35.46
N LYS A 286 5.05 4.88 -35.73
CA LYS A 286 4.48 4.64 -37.06
C LYS A 286 3.65 5.83 -37.53
N SER A 287 2.77 6.38 -36.68
CA SER A 287 1.98 7.56 -36.99
C SER A 287 2.85 8.80 -37.21
N ARG A 288 3.93 8.97 -36.45
CA ARG A 288 4.93 10.02 -36.66
C ARG A 288 5.63 9.86 -38.00
N ALA A 289 6.09 8.65 -38.32
CA ALA A 289 6.69 8.35 -39.62
C ALA A 289 5.69 8.59 -40.77
N ASP A 290 4.44 8.15 -40.63
CA ASP A 290 3.37 8.35 -41.61
C ASP A 290 3.05 9.84 -41.80
N ASN A 291 3.02 10.64 -40.72
CA ASN A 291 2.83 12.08 -40.79
C ASN A 291 4.01 12.78 -41.47
N LEU A 292 5.23 12.32 -41.21
CA LEU A 292 6.46 12.84 -41.81
C LEU A 292 6.46 12.59 -43.34
N ILE A 293 6.06 11.39 -43.76
CA ILE A 293 5.88 11.04 -45.17
C ILE A 293 4.80 11.93 -45.80
N ARG A 294 3.65 12.11 -45.14
CA ARG A 294 2.58 12.99 -45.63
C ARG A 294 3.01 14.45 -45.77
N PHE A 295 3.79 14.98 -44.83
CA PHE A 295 4.31 16.34 -44.91
C PHE A 295 5.32 16.50 -46.05
N PHE A 296 6.14 15.47 -46.30
CA PHE A 296 7.07 15.45 -47.42
C PHE A 296 6.32 15.38 -48.76
N GLU A 297 5.33 14.49 -48.90
CA GLU A 297 4.50 14.34 -50.09
C GLU A 297 3.66 15.61 -50.38
N ALA A 298 3.20 16.30 -49.33
CA ALA A 298 2.50 17.58 -49.44
C ALA A 298 3.43 18.78 -49.76
N GLY A 299 4.75 18.57 -49.80
CA GLY A 299 5.74 19.62 -50.07
C GLY A 299 5.92 20.63 -48.94
N LEU A 300 5.47 20.30 -47.72
CA LEU A 300 5.57 21.16 -46.53
C LEU A 300 6.94 21.08 -45.85
N ILE A 301 7.69 20.00 -46.08
CA ILE A 301 9.06 19.82 -45.58
C ILE A 301 10.01 19.40 -46.71
N SER A 302 11.27 19.80 -46.62
CA SER A 302 12.31 19.38 -47.56
C SER A 302 12.84 17.98 -47.23
N LYS A 303 13.48 17.33 -48.21
CA LYS A 303 14.07 15.99 -48.04
C LYS A 303 15.11 15.95 -46.90
N GLU A 304 15.98 16.96 -46.83
CA GLU A 304 17.00 17.07 -45.75
C GLU A 304 16.35 17.23 -44.37
N GLN A 305 15.23 17.94 -44.28
CA GLN A 305 14.53 18.15 -43.02
C GLN A 305 13.78 16.89 -42.57
N ALA A 306 13.24 16.13 -43.52
CA ALA A 306 12.63 14.83 -43.27
C ALA A 306 13.67 13.79 -42.80
N GLU A 307 14.86 13.75 -43.43
CA GLU A 307 15.96 12.85 -43.05
C GLU A 307 16.46 13.13 -41.63
N LYS A 308 16.62 14.42 -41.27
CA LYS A 308 17.08 14.82 -39.93
C LYS A 308 16.07 14.49 -38.83
N GLU A 309 14.77 14.62 -39.09
CA GLU A 309 13.74 14.23 -38.13
C GLU A 309 13.55 12.71 -38.04
N ALA A 310 13.79 11.98 -39.14
CA ALA A 310 13.78 10.51 -39.15
C ALA A 310 14.95 9.91 -38.34
N GLU A 311 16.14 10.52 -38.37
CA GLU A 311 17.27 10.10 -37.53
C GLU A 311 16.99 10.23 -36.02
N GLY A 312 16.10 11.15 -35.63
CA GLY A 312 15.66 11.32 -34.23
C GLY A 312 14.59 10.32 -33.77
N LEU A 313 14.02 9.53 -34.68
CA LEU A 313 12.99 8.52 -34.40
C LEU A 313 13.53 7.09 -34.27
N LEU A 314 14.79 6.85 -34.69
CA LEU A 314 15.53 5.59 -34.55
C LEU A 314 16.27 5.53 -33.21
#